data_AF-A0A534UE71-F1
#
_entry.id   AF-A0A534UE71-F1
#
_cell.length_a   1.000
_cell.length_b   1.000
_cell.length_c   1.000
_cell.angle_alpha   90.00
_cell.angle_beta   90.00
_cell.angle_gamma   90.00
#
_symmetry.space_group_name_H-M   'P 1'
#
loop_
_entity.id
_entity.type
_entity.pdbx_description
1 polymer ?
#
loop_
_entity_poly.entity_id
_entity_poly.type
_entity_poly.pdbx_seq_one_letter_code
_entity_poly.pdbx_strand_id
1 'polypeptide(L)'
;MGAGIFAPALYRTSGDGFARLPPSHRLGSSKAVFDPKAQGLPINVFDTSGWKEGGALEPGAFTLAWLDRSPHPNASKVFINWLLSREGQMAVQRDGGVNDSLRVDIPKTDLRPMARRKEGAKYMVTWKAEWMDAEPMQKVVNQALAKIGSKP
;
A
#
# COMPACT_ATOMS: atom_id res chain seq x y z
N MET A 1 18.39 -28.84 -20.57
CA MET A 1 17.47 -27.76 -20.99
C MET A 1 16.26 -27.81 -20.09
N GLY A 2 16.12 -26.88 -19.15
CA GLY A 2 14.97 -26.80 -18.24
C GLY A 2 14.47 -25.37 -18.23
N ALA A 3 13.34 -25.12 -18.89
CA ALA A 3 12.73 -23.81 -18.98
C ALA A 3 12.16 -23.41 -17.61
N GLY A 4 12.67 -22.31 -17.07
CA GLY A 4 12.18 -21.71 -15.83
C GLY A 4 10.81 -21.09 -16.03
N ILE A 5 9.87 -21.46 -15.16
CA ILE A 5 8.55 -20.84 -15.06
C ILE A 5 8.72 -19.46 -14.42
N PHE A 6 8.48 -18.42 -15.21
CA PHE A 6 8.23 -17.07 -14.73
C PHE A 6 7.02 -17.10 -13.78
N ALA A 7 7.15 -16.52 -12.58
CA ALA A 7 6.09 -16.43 -11.59
C ALA A 7 5.46 -15.01 -11.56
N PRO A 8 4.38 -14.74 -12.31
CA PRO A 8 3.53 -13.55 -12.12
C PRO A 8 2.37 -13.81 -11.14
N ALA A 9 2.40 -14.91 -10.36
CA ALA A 9 1.24 -15.42 -9.63
C ALA A 9 0.83 -14.65 -8.36
N LEU A 10 1.63 -13.70 -7.87
CA LEU A 10 1.34 -13.01 -6.60
C LEU A 10 0.30 -11.89 -6.69
N TYR A 11 -0.07 -11.43 -7.89
CA TYR A 11 -1.07 -10.35 -8.06
C TYR A 11 -2.50 -10.85 -8.24
N ARG A 12 -2.71 -12.14 -8.53
CA ARG A 12 -4.04 -12.70 -8.81
C ARG A 12 -4.79 -13.14 -7.54
N THR A 13 -4.06 -13.54 -6.51
CA THR A 13 -4.66 -14.11 -5.29
C THR A 13 -5.34 -13.07 -4.38
N SER A 14 -4.98 -11.79 -4.47
CA SER A 14 -5.70 -10.72 -3.77
C SER A 14 -7.10 -10.47 -4.34
N GLY A 15 -7.32 -10.81 -5.61
CA GLY A 15 -8.65 -10.80 -6.23
C GLY A 15 -9.51 -12.00 -5.81
N ASP A 16 -8.89 -13.17 -5.61
CA ASP A 16 -9.60 -14.40 -5.27
C ASP A 16 -9.99 -14.48 -3.78
N GLY A 17 -9.21 -13.85 -2.89
CA GLY A 17 -9.57 -13.68 -1.47
C GLY A 17 -10.76 -12.74 -1.24
N PHE A 18 -11.11 -11.92 -2.24
CA PHE A 18 -12.23 -10.96 -2.23
C PHE A 18 -13.61 -11.66 -2.21
N ALA A 19 -13.66 -12.96 -2.55
CA ALA A 19 -14.88 -13.75 -2.67
C ALA A 19 -15.33 -14.46 -1.36
N ARG A 20 -14.52 -14.42 -0.29
CA ARG A 20 -14.81 -15.19 0.96
C ARG A 20 -15.35 -14.37 2.12
N LEU A 21 -15.45 -13.03 2.00
CA LEU A 21 -16.05 -12.16 3.02
C LEU A 21 -17.45 -11.71 2.60
N PRO A 22 -18.39 -11.51 3.56
CA PRO A 22 -19.73 -11.07 3.24
C PRO A 22 -19.72 -9.72 2.49
N PRO A 23 -20.68 -9.47 1.58
CA PRO A 23 -20.57 -8.45 0.54
C PRO A 23 -20.42 -7.00 0.98
N SER A 24 -20.74 -6.67 2.24
CA SER A 24 -20.96 -5.29 2.68
C SER A 24 -19.69 -4.50 2.96
N HIS A 25 -18.57 -5.16 3.32
CA HIS A 25 -17.33 -4.48 3.68
C HIS A 25 -16.11 -5.25 3.15
N ARG A 26 -15.30 -4.59 2.31
CA ARG A 26 -14.07 -5.15 1.76
C ARG A 26 -12.89 -4.21 1.97
N LEU A 27 -11.74 -4.78 2.30
CA LEU A 27 -10.44 -4.10 2.28
C LEU A 27 -9.77 -4.42 0.95
N GLY A 28 -9.35 -3.40 0.20
CA GLY A 28 -8.74 -3.55 -1.12
C GLY A 28 -7.87 -2.37 -1.48
N SER A 29 -7.05 -2.53 -2.52
CA SER A 29 -6.18 -1.46 -2.99
C SER A 29 -7.00 -0.30 -3.58
N SER A 30 -6.46 0.92 -3.48
CA SER A 30 -7.10 2.13 -4.01
C SER A 30 -7.53 1.99 -5.48
N LYS A 31 -6.72 1.33 -6.32
CA LYS A 31 -7.07 1.07 -7.72
C LYS A 31 -8.29 0.14 -7.87
N ALA A 32 -8.35 -0.93 -7.08
CA ALA A 32 -9.46 -1.87 -7.09
C ALA A 32 -10.79 -1.26 -6.62
N VAL A 33 -10.72 -0.14 -5.89
CA VAL A 33 -11.90 0.60 -5.41
C VAL A 33 -12.28 1.74 -6.35
N PHE A 34 -11.30 2.53 -6.80
CA PHE A 34 -11.57 3.75 -7.56
C PHE A 34 -11.98 3.49 -9.01
N ASP A 35 -11.45 2.45 -9.66
CA ASP A 35 -11.79 2.17 -11.05
C ASP A 35 -13.24 1.69 -11.21
N PRO A 36 -13.76 0.74 -10.42
CA PRO A 36 -15.16 0.35 -10.52
C PRO A 36 -16.11 1.46 -10.03
N LYS A 37 -15.70 2.28 -9.04
CA LYS A 37 -16.48 3.46 -8.64
C LYS A 37 -16.60 4.48 -9.77
N ALA A 38 -15.54 4.70 -10.55
CA ALA A 38 -15.58 5.55 -11.74
C ALA A 38 -16.49 4.97 -12.85
N GLN A 39 -16.70 3.65 -12.87
CA GLN A 39 -17.63 2.96 -13.77
C GLN A 39 -19.09 3.00 -13.26
N GLY A 40 -19.37 3.67 -12.14
CA GLY A 40 -20.73 3.81 -11.60
C GLY A 40 -21.19 2.67 -10.70
N LEU A 41 -20.30 1.76 -10.28
CA LEU A 41 -20.66 0.76 -9.28
C LEU A 41 -20.99 1.45 -7.93
N PRO A 42 -21.97 0.94 -7.16
CA PRO A 42 -22.39 1.51 -5.88
C PRO A 42 -21.37 1.23 -4.78
N ILE A 43 -20.18 1.83 -4.90
CA ILE A 43 -19.05 1.69 -3.98
C ILE A 43 -18.95 2.97 -3.15
N ASN A 44 -19.13 2.82 -1.84
CA ASN A 44 -18.84 3.89 -0.90
C ASN A 44 -17.41 3.74 -0.38
N VAL A 45 -16.69 4.86 -0.27
CA VAL A 45 -15.32 4.89 0.27
C VAL A 45 -15.34 5.76 1.51
N PHE A 46 -14.91 5.18 2.62
CA PHE A 46 -14.79 5.89 3.88
C PHE A 46 -13.50 6.71 3.88
N ASP A 47 -13.65 8.00 4.12
CA ASP A 47 -12.52 8.88 4.33
C ASP A 47 -11.99 8.72 5.77
N THR A 48 -10.77 8.21 5.90
CA THR A 48 -10.14 7.93 7.19
C THR A 48 -9.36 9.11 7.77
N SER A 49 -9.27 10.24 7.05
CA SER A 49 -8.48 11.41 7.47
C SER A 49 -9.00 12.09 8.75
N GLY A 50 -10.28 11.92 9.07
CA GLY A 50 -10.91 12.48 10.28
C GLY A 50 -10.83 11.58 11.51
N TRP A 51 -10.18 10.42 11.43
CA TRP A 51 -10.10 9.48 12.56
C TRP A 51 -9.18 10.01 13.66
N LYS A 52 -9.50 9.69 14.92
CA LYS A 52 -8.71 10.08 16.10
C LYS A 52 -7.29 9.50 16.03
N GLU A 53 -7.19 8.28 15.52
CA GLU A 53 -5.96 7.52 15.31
C GLU A 53 -5.12 8.11 14.16
N GLY A 54 -5.78 8.78 13.21
CA GLY A 54 -5.23 9.26 11.95
C GLY A 54 -5.49 8.29 10.79
N GLY A 55 -5.46 8.81 9.57
CA GLY A 55 -5.60 8.00 8.36
C GLY A 55 -4.39 7.09 8.15
N ALA A 56 -4.61 5.88 7.66
CA ALA A 56 -3.51 4.97 7.32
C ALA A 56 -2.65 5.55 6.18
N LEU A 57 -1.36 5.71 6.43
CA LEU A 57 -0.35 5.96 5.42
C LEU A 57 0.46 4.67 5.28
N GLU A 58 0.38 4.07 4.10
CA GLU A 58 1.00 2.80 3.74
C GLU A 58 1.93 3.04 2.53
N PRO A 59 3.05 2.29 2.37
CA PRO A 59 4.00 2.53 1.27
C PRO A 59 3.41 2.25 -0.11
N GLY A 60 2.18 1.72 -0.17
CA GLY A 60 1.55 1.25 -1.38
C GLY A 60 2.39 0.14 -2.01
N ALA A 61 2.48 0.19 -3.34
CA ALA A 61 3.21 -0.81 -4.12
C ALA A 61 4.73 -0.56 -4.25
N PHE A 62 5.29 0.47 -3.60
CA PHE A 62 6.65 0.92 -3.90
C PHE A 62 7.56 0.90 -2.65
N THR A 63 8.36 -0.16 -2.55
CA THR A 63 9.52 -0.23 -1.64
C THR A 63 10.80 -0.29 -2.46
N LEU A 64 11.77 0.55 -2.12
CA LEU A 64 13.10 0.56 -2.75
C LEU A 64 14.12 -0.03 -1.78
N ALA A 65 14.93 -0.98 -2.26
CA ALA A 65 16.05 -1.55 -1.51
C ALA A 65 17.36 -1.37 -2.30
N TRP A 66 18.43 -1.04 -1.58
CA TRP A 66 19.79 -1.02 -2.12
C TRP A 66 20.50 -2.34 -1.80
N LEU A 67 21.09 -2.97 -2.81
CA LEU A 67 21.90 -4.17 -2.65
C LEU A 67 23.39 -3.80 -2.63
N ASP A 68 24.10 -4.23 -1.60
CA ASP A 68 25.52 -3.87 -1.37
C ASP A 68 26.44 -4.27 -2.53
N ARG A 69 26.15 -5.40 -3.18
CA ARG A 69 26.89 -6.01 -4.29
C ARG A 69 26.14 -5.89 -5.63
N SER A 70 25.61 -4.70 -5.92
CA SER A 70 25.06 -4.41 -7.26
C SER A 70 26.16 -4.56 -8.34
N PRO A 71 25.90 -5.23 -9.48
CA PRO A 71 26.85 -5.30 -10.59
C PRO A 71 27.32 -3.93 -11.11
N HIS A 72 26.49 -2.90 -10.92
CA HIS A 72 26.77 -1.53 -11.35
C HIS A 72 26.39 -0.51 -10.27
N PRO A 73 27.23 -0.31 -9.23
CA PRO A 73 26.88 0.55 -8.09
C PRO A 73 26.69 2.01 -8.48
N ASN A 74 27.40 2.53 -9.49
CA ASN A 74 27.21 3.92 -9.92
C ASN A 74 25.88 4.11 -10.66
N ALA A 75 25.45 3.14 -11.48
CA ALA A 75 24.17 3.20 -12.17
C ALA A 75 23.00 3.15 -11.18
N SER A 76 23.09 2.28 -10.17
CA SER A 76 22.08 2.23 -9.10
C SER A 76 21.98 3.57 -8.35
N LYS A 77 23.09 4.27 -8.08
CA LYS A 77 23.07 5.61 -7.46
C LYS A 77 22.36 6.64 -8.34
N VAL A 78 22.68 6.67 -9.63
CA VAL A 78 22.04 7.58 -10.60
C VAL A 78 20.54 7.32 -10.65
N PHE A 79 20.11 6.06 -10.70
CA PHE A 79 18.70 5.69 -10.71
C PHE A 79 17.97 6.16 -9.44
N ILE A 80 18.54 5.90 -8.26
CA ILE A 80 17.92 6.30 -6.99
C ILE A 80 17.82 7.83 -6.87
N ASN A 81 18.90 8.54 -7.22
CA ASN A 81 18.91 9.99 -7.22
C ASN A 81 17.82 10.55 -8.14
N TRP A 82 17.68 9.99 -9.34
CA TRP A 82 16.61 10.36 -10.25
C TRP A 82 15.23 10.01 -9.69
N LEU A 83 15.02 8.79 -9.19
CA LEU A 83 13.73 8.32 -8.68
C LEU A 83 13.21 9.15 -7.50
N LEU A 84 14.10 9.59 -6.62
CA LEU A 84 13.77 10.42 -5.44
C LEU A 84 13.78 11.93 -5.74
N SER A 85 14.28 12.32 -6.91
CA SER A 85 14.23 13.70 -7.38
C SER A 85 12.79 14.18 -7.57
N ARG A 86 12.64 15.50 -7.73
CA ARG A 86 11.35 16.11 -8.06
C ARG A 86 10.79 15.54 -9.38
N GLU A 87 11.62 15.41 -10.40
CA GLU A 87 11.21 14.93 -11.73
C GLU A 87 10.81 13.45 -11.70
N GLY A 88 11.61 12.59 -11.07
CA GLY A 88 11.29 11.17 -10.94
C GLY A 88 9.99 10.94 -10.16
N GLN A 89 9.79 11.66 -9.06
CA GLN A 89 8.55 11.58 -8.28
C GLN A 89 7.32 12.10 -9.05
N MET A 90 7.47 13.15 -9.87
CA MET A 90 6.38 13.60 -10.75
C MET A 90 6.02 12.53 -11.79
N ALA A 91 7.01 11.89 -12.42
CA ALA A 91 6.78 10.81 -13.38
C ALA A 91 6.05 9.62 -12.72
N VAL A 92 6.54 9.15 -11.56
CA VAL A 92 5.93 8.05 -10.81
C VAL A 92 4.50 8.37 -10.37
N GLN A 93 4.24 9.60 -9.91
CA GLN A 93 2.90 10.02 -9.50
C GLN A 93 1.92 10.04 -10.68
N ARG A 94 2.35 10.59 -11.83
CA ARG A 94 1.55 10.68 -13.05
C ARG A 94 1.15 9.31 -13.57
N ASP A 95 2.10 8.39 -13.66
CA ASP A 95 1.86 7.06 -14.23
C ASP A 95 1.21 6.10 -13.21
N GLY A 96 1.48 6.31 -11.92
CA GLY A 96 0.90 5.53 -10.83
C GLY A 96 -0.57 5.85 -10.55
N GLY A 97 -1.02 7.09 -10.79
CA GLY A 97 -2.42 7.55 -10.76
C GLY A 97 -3.16 7.51 -9.41
N VAL A 98 -2.71 6.69 -8.47
CA VAL A 98 -3.32 6.49 -7.14
C VAL A 98 -2.34 6.67 -5.98
N ASN A 99 -1.06 6.89 -6.28
CA ASN A 99 0.00 7.01 -5.27
C ASN A 99 0.43 8.47 -5.16
N ASP A 100 0.06 9.12 -4.06
CA ASP A 100 0.51 10.46 -3.75
C ASP A 100 1.96 10.46 -3.25
N SER A 101 2.86 11.10 -3.99
CA SER A 101 4.26 11.22 -3.57
C SER A 101 4.37 11.91 -2.20
N LEU A 102 5.31 11.44 -1.38
CA LEU A 102 5.60 12.06 -0.09
C LEU A 102 6.15 13.50 -0.21
N ARG A 103 6.68 13.88 -1.38
CA ARG A 103 7.15 15.25 -1.67
C ARG A 103 6.01 16.27 -1.59
N VAL A 104 6.30 17.41 -0.97
CA VAL A 104 5.36 18.55 -0.79
C VAL A 104 5.53 19.63 -1.87
N ASP A 105 6.64 19.62 -2.60
CA ASP A 105 7.02 20.59 -3.62
C ASP A 105 6.57 20.22 -5.05
N ILE A 106 5.77 19.16 -5.19
CA ILE A 106 5.22 18.71 -6.47
C ILE A 106 3.72 18.91 -6.56
N PRO A 107 3.19 19.31 -7.72
CA PRO A 107 1.75 19.45 -7.91
C PRO A 107 1.04 18.10 -7.76
N LYS A 108 -0.19 18.12 -7.23
CA LYS A 108 -1.05 16.94 -7.04
C LYS A 108 -2.21 16.88 -8.02
N THR A 109 -2.15 17.67 -9.09
CA THR A 109 -3.20 17.84 -10.10
C THR A 109 -3.53 16.53 -10.81
N ASP A 110 -2.52 15.68 -11.05
CA ASP A 110 -2.65 14.42 -11.79
C ASP A 110 -3.32 13.31 -10.96
N LEU A 111 -3.48 13.54 -9.66
CA LEU A 111 -4.12 12.58 -8.75
C LEU A 111 -5.61 12.85 -8.62
N ARG A 112 -6.41 11.78 -8.55
CA ARG A 112 -7.83 11.87 -8.15
C ARG A 112 -7.91 12.49 -6.75
N PRO A 113 -8.88 13.37 -6.44
CA PRO A 113 -8.97 14.02 -5.12
C PRO A 113 -8.94 13.07 -3.94
N MET A 114 -9.54 11.89 -4.08
CA MET A 114 -9.57 10.85 -3.04
C MET A 114 -8.21 10.17 -2.78
N ALA A 115 -7.26 10.26 -3.71
CA ALA A 115 -5.92 9.72 -3.57
C ALA A 115 -4.92 10.71 -2.96
N ARG A 116 -5.33 11.99 -2.81
CA ARG A 116 -4.45 13.05 -2.31
C ARG A 116 -4.41 13.02 -0.79
N ARG A 117 -3.21 13.16 -0.22
CA ARG A 117 -3.03 13.43 1.19
C ARG A 117 -3.55 14.84 1.49
N LYS A 118 -4.24 14.96 2.61
CA LYS A 118 -4.79 16.21 3.11
C LYS A 118 -3.76 16.91 3.96
N GLU A 119 -3.58 18.20 3.71
CA GLU A 119 -2.72 19.04 4.53
C GLU A 119 -3.26 19.13 5.95
N GLY A 120 -2.37 19.04 6.95
CA GLY A 120 -2.71 19.07 8.37
C GLY A 120 -3.41 17.82 8.94
N ALA A 121 -3.75 16.82 8.11
CA ALA A 121 -4.33 15.58 8.60
C ALA A 121 -3.30 14.72 9.34
N LYS A 122 -3.78 13.98 10.36
CA LYS A 122 -2.96 13.02 11.09
C LYS A 122 -2.87 11.73 10.28
N TYR A 123 -1.64 11.25 10.09
CA TYR A 123 -1.36 10.00 9.38
C TYR A 123 -0.62 9.00 10.26
N MET A 124 -1.07 7.75 10.26
CA MET A 124 -0.36 6.64 10.89
C MET A 124 0.55 5.97 9.86
N VAL A 125 1.86 6.04 10.07
CA VAL A 125 2.86 5.34 9.24
C VAL A 125 2.82 3.86 9.63
N THR A 126 2.32 3.01 8.73
CA THR A 126 2.07 1.58 9.05
C THR A 126 3.33 0.73 9.08
N TRP A 127 4.44 1.21 8.52
CA TRP A 127 5.68 0.45 8.34
C TRP A 127 6.79 0.80 9.33
N LYS A 128 6.46 1.42 10.47
CA LYS A 128 7.48 1.63 11.51
C LYS A 128 7.88 0.30 12.13
N ALA A 129 9.15 0.16 12.52
CA ALA A 129 9.68 -1.08 13.08
C ALA A 129 8.90 -1.55 14.31
N GLU A 130 8.42 -0.61 15.14
CA GLU A 130 7.63 -0.91 16.33
C GLU A 130 6.26 -1.52 16.02
N TRP A 131 5.71 -1.27 14.83
CA TRP A 131 4.44 -1.85 14.37
C TRP A 131 4.61 -3.18 13.63
N MET A 132 5.82 -3.45 13.13
CA MET A 132 6.14 -4.68 12.40
C MET A 132 6.54 -5.83 13.33
N ASP A 133 6.73 -5.57 14.62
CA ASP A 133 6.88 -6.63 15.62
C ASP A 133 5.57 -7.43 15.71
N ALA A 134 5.62 -8.67 15.27
CA ALA A 134 4.48 -9.57 15.25
C ALA A 134 4.24 -10.26 16.60
N GLU A 135 5.19 -10.22 17.54
CA GLU A 135 5.09 -10.92 18.83
C GLU A 135 3.85 -10.51 19.63
N PRO A 136 3.52 -9.21 19.80
CA PRO A 136 2.33 -8.79 20.53
C PRO A 136 1.03 -9.31 19.88
N MET A 137 0.96 -9.27 18.54
CA MET A 137 -0.20 -9.76 17.80
C MET A 137 -0.34 -11.27 17.95
N GLN A 138 0.75 -12.02 17.80
CA GLN A 138 0.76 -13.48 17.95
C GLN A 138 0.31 -13.89 19.35
N LYS A 139 0.79 -13.19 20.39
CA LYS A 139 0.35 -13.45 21.77
C LYS A 139 -1.16 -13.28 21.95
N VAL A 140 -1.74 -12.20 21.41
CA VAL A 140 -3.19 -11.96 21.50
C VAL A 140 -3.97 -13.03 20.73
N VAL A 141 -3.53 -13.40 19.52
CA VAL A 141 -4.14 -14.46 18.72
C VAL A 141 -4.10 -15.80 19.46
N ASN A 142 -2.95 -16.18 19.99
CA ASN A 142 -2.78 -17.42 20.74
C ASN A 142 -3.66 -17.46 22.00
N GLN A 143 -3.76 -16.33 22.73
CA GLN A 143 -4.67 -16.21 23.87
C GLN A 143 -6.14 -16.35 23.47
N ALA A 144 -6.55 -15.78 22.33
CA ALA A 144 -7.92 -15.90 21.83
C ALA A 144 -8.23 -17.34 21.39
N LEU A 145 -7.31 -17.99 20.66
CA LEU A 145 -7.46 -19.38 20.22
C LEU A 145 -7.52 -20.34 21.41
N ALA A 146 -6.69 -20.14 22.44
CA ALA A 146 -6.72 -20.94 23.66
C ALA A 146 -8.07 -20.82 24.39
N LYS A 147 -8.67 -19.62 24.44
CA LYS A 147 -10.01 -19.41 25.03
C LYS A 147 -11.14 -20.04 24.23
N ILE A 148 -10.99 -20.14 22.90
CA ILE A 148 -11.98 -20.81 22.04
C ILE A 148 -11.88 -22.34 22.20
N GLY A 149 -10.67 -22.88 22.30
CA GLY A 149 -10.43 -24.30 22.57
C GLY A 149 -10.74 -24.76 24.00
N SER A 150 -10.97 -23.82 24.94
CA SER A 150 -11.32 -24.13 26.34
C SER A 150 -12.81 -23.97 26.66
N LYS A 151 -13.68 -23.82 25.65
CA LYS A 151 -15.13 -23.83 25.87
C LYS A 151 -15.62 -25.29 25.91
N PRO A 152 -16.32 -25.75 26.97
CA PRO A 152 -16.88 -27.09 27.04
C PRO A 152 -17.99 -27.32 26.00
#